data_AF-A0A7J9JV75-F1
#
_entry.id   AF-A0A7J9JV75-F1
#
_cell.length_a   1.000
_cell.length_b   1.000
_cell.length_c   1.000
_cell.angle_alpha   90.00
_cell.angle_beta   90.00
_cell.angle_gamma   90.00
#
_symmetry.space_group_name_H-M   'P 1'
#
loop_
_entity.id
_entity.type
_entity.pdbx_description
1 polymer ?
#
loop_
_entity_poly.entity_id
_entity_poly.type
_entity_poly.pdbx_seq_one_letter_code
_entity_poly.pdbx_strand_id
1 'polypeptide(L)'
;KQGEYDVKVQGVEISPNPIARGQPATFSIAATTGAAIDGGKLVIEVSYFGWHIHSETHDLCDETSCPVSTGDFVVSHSQVLPGYTP
;
A
#
# COMPACT_ATOMS: atom_id res chain seq x y z
N LYS A 1 -13.60 -11.88 -0.21
CA LYS A 1 -13.19 -13.26 -0.59
C LYS A 1 -11.77 -13.46 -0.08
N GLN A 2 -11.47 -14.54 0.65
CA GLN A 2 -10.07 -14.95 0.83
C GLN A 2 -9.68 -15.68 -0.45
N GLY A 3 -8.98 -14.98 -1.33
CA GLY A 3 -8.30 -15.60 -2.48
C GLY A 3 -6.96 -16.16 -2.03
N GLU A 4 -6.48 -17.18 -2.72
CA GLU A 4 -5.09 -17.60 -2.63
C GLU A 4 -4.28 -16.63 -3.51
N TYR A 5 -3.55 -15.73 -2.86
CA TYR A 5 -2.70 -14.72 -3.51
C TYR A 5 -1.23 -15.07 -3.29
N ASP A 6 -0.39 -14.86 -4.31
CA ASP A 6 1.05 -15.14 -4.26
C ASP A 6 1.80 -14.25 -3.27
N VAL A 7 1.23 -13.07 -2.97
CA VAL A 7 1.71 -12.12 -1.97
C VAL A 7 0.91 -12.26 -0.68
N LYS A 8 1.61 -12.38 0.45
CA LYS A 8 1.03 -12.39 1.79
C LYS A 8 1.46 -11.14 2.55
N VAL A 9 0.50 -10.38 3.07
CA VAL A 9 0.77 -9.20 3.91
C VAL A 9 1.04 -9.67 5.34
N GLN A 10 2.17 -9.23 5.90
CA GLN A 10 2.59 -9.53 7.26
C GLN A 10 2.19 -8.43 8.25
N GLY A 11 2.16 -7.18 7.80
CA GLY A 11 1.81 -6.04 8.64
C GLY A 11 1.83 -4.72 7.89
N VAL A 12 1.32 -3.68 8.55
CA VAL A 12 1.36 -2.30 8.05
C VAL A 12 1.85 -1.41 9.18
N GLU A 13 2.87 -0.62 8.90
CA GLU A 13 3.31 0.49 9.73
C GLU A 13 2.84 1.81 9.10
N ILE A 14 2.38 2.73 9.94
CA ILE A 14 1.88 4.03 9.52
C ILE A 14 2.67 5.10 10.27
N SER A 15 3.18 6.09 9.55
CA SER A 15 3.95 7.19 10.13
C SER A 15 3.51 8.54 9.55
N PRO A 16 3.15 9.54 10.39
CA PRO A 16 3.01 9.46 11.83
C PRO A 16 1.77 8.65 12.25
N ASN A 17 1.80 8.09 13.47
CA ASN A 17 0.66 7.44 14.11
C ASN A 17 0.33 8.12 15.45
N PRO A 18 -0.84 8.77 15.61
CA PRO A 18 -1.93 8.90 14.63
C PRO A 18 -1.56 9.82 13.46
N ILE A 19 -2.21 9.61 12.30
CA ILE A 19 -1.98 10.44 11.11
C ILE A 19 -2.42 11.89 11.37
N ALA A 20 -1.55 12.84 11.00
CA ALA A 20 -1.86 14.26 11.05
C ALA A 20 -2.51 14.73 9.74
N ARG A 21 -3.62 15.48 9.85
CA ARG A 21 -4.37 15.98 8.70
C ARG A 21 -3.58 17.04 7.94
N GLY A 22 -3.67 17.05 6.62
CA GLY A 22 -2.97 18.03 5.77
C GLY A 22 -1.45 17.90 5.81
N GLN A 23 -0.93 16.81 6.37
CA GLN A 23 0.51 16.50 6.43
C GLN A 23 0.78 15.19 5.67
N PRO A 24 2.02 14.98 5.19
CA PRO A 24 2.42 13.70 4.63
C PRO A 24 2.25 12.57 5.66
N ALA A 25 1.74 11.44 5.18
CA ALA A 25 1.71 10.18 5.89
C ALA A 25 2.30 9.08 5.00
N THR A 26 3.10 8.20 5.59
CA THR A 26 3.71 7.05 4.93
C THR A 26 3.10 5.76 5.46
N PHE A 27 2.76 4.87 4.54
CA PHE A 27 2.25 3.53 4.79
C PHE A 27 3.30 2.53 4.31
N SER A 28 3.90 1.82 5.25
CA SER A 28 4.89 0.78 4.98
C SER A 28 4.24 -0.59 5.16
N ILE A 29 4.05 -1.31 4.06
CA ILE A 29 3.36 -2.60 4.03
C ILE A 29 4.43 -3.69 3.93
N ALA A 30 4.62 -4.44 5.02
CA ALA A 30 5.49 -5.61 5.03
C ALA A 30 4.75 -6.78 4.37
N ALA A 31 5.36 -7.38 3.37
CA ALA A 31 4.79 -8.48 2.60
C ALA A 31 5.84 -9.52 2.25
N THR A 32 5.38 -10.72 1.88
CA THR A 32 6.24 -11.81 1.44
C THR A 32 5.64 -12.51 0.22
N THR A 33 6.50 -12.96 -0.69
CA THR A 33 6.10 -13.65 -1.92
C THR A 33 6.89 -14.92 -2.15
N GLY A 34 6.22 -15.96 -2.66
CA GLY A 34 6.87 -17.21 -3.09
C GLY A 34 7.37 -17.18 -4.53
N ALA A 35 7.04 -16.13 -5.29
CA ALA A 35 7.42 -15.96 -6.70
C ALA A 35 8.03 -14.58 -6.95
N ALA A 36 8.93 -14.50 -7.93
CA ALA A 36 9.51 -13.23 -8.34
C ALA A 36 8.45 -12.33 -9.00
N ILE A 37 8.51 -11.02 -8.75
CA ILE A 37 7.61 -10.02 -9.32
C ILE A 37 8.46 -9.02 -10.09
N ASP A 38 8.38 -9.05 -11.42
CA ASP A 38 9.18 -8.16 -12.28
C ASP A 38 8.68 -6.71 -12.28
N GLY A 39 7.37 -6.53 -12.02
CA GLY A 39 6.70 -5.25 -11.93
C GLY A 39 5.18 -5.43 -11.98
N GLY A 40 4.44 -4.32 -11.96
CA GLY A 40 2.98 -4.38 -11.99
C GLY A 40 2.33 -3.08 -11.58
N LYS A 41 1.02 -3.14 -11.35
CA LYS A 41 0.22 -2.00 -10.87
C LYS A 41 -0.12 -2.18 -9.40
N LEU A 42 0.11 -1.14 -8.59
CA LEU A 42 -0.44 -1.02 -7.25
C LEU A 42 -1.74 -0.22 -7.34
N VAL A 43 -2.87 -0.86 -7.07
CA VAL A 43 -4.19 -0.21 -7.04
C VAL A 43 -4.62 -0.02 -5.59
N ILE A 44 -4.92 1.22 -5.22
CA ILE A 44 -5.35 1.61 -3.88
C ILE A 44 -6.80 2.07 -3.95
N GLU A 45 -7.69 1.41 -3.20
CA GLU A 45 -9.09 1.80 -3.08
C GLU A 45 -9.40 2.23 -1.64
N VAL A 46 -10.02 3.40 -1.51
CA VAL A 46 -10.42 3.95 -0.20
C VAL A 46 -11.93 3.88 -0.08
N SER A 47 -12.39 3.23 0.99
CA SER A 47 -13.81 3.16 1.33
C SER A 47 -14.07 3.70 2.74
N TYR A 48 -15.15 4.46 2.91
CA TYR A 48 -15.58 4.99 4.19
C TYR A 48 -17.06 4.70 4.40
N PHE A 49 -17.41 4.05 5.53
CA PHE A 49 -18.77 3.57 5.83
C PHE A 49 -19.44 2.77 4.69
N GLY A 50 -18.66 2.01 3.91
CA GLY A 50 -19.16 1.21 2.79
C GLY A 50 -19.31 1.96 1.46
N TRP A 51 -18.98 3.25 1.42
CA TRP A 51 -18.95 4.06 0.21
C TRP A 51 -17.53 4.10 -0.33
N HIS A 52 -17.35 3.84 -1.62
CA HIS A 52 -16.07 4.05 -2.29
C HIS A 52 -15.85 5.56 -2.46
N ILE A 53 -14.77 6.09 -1.88
CA ILE A 53 -14.50 7.54 -1.83
C ILE A 53 -13.39 7.92 -2.81
N HIS A 54 -12.40 7.05 -3.02
CA HIS A 54 -11.22 7.38 -3.81
C HIS A 54 -10.52 6.15 -4.38
N SER A 55 -9.87 6.32 -5.52
CA SER A 55 -9.06 5.31 -6.20
C SER A 55 -7.74 5.92 -6.67
N GLU A 56 -6.65 5.19 -6.51
CA GLU A 56 -5.34 5.53 -7.07
C GLU A 56 -4.73 4.30 -7.75
N THR A 57 -3.88 4.54 -8.75
CA THR A 57 -3.12 3.49 -9.42
C THR A 57 -1.71 3.98 -9.65
N HIS A 58 -0.75 3.23 -9.13
CA HIS A 58 0.69 3.50 -9.21
C HIS A 58 1.41 2.32 -9.86
N ASP A 59 2.63 2.52 -10.32
CA ASP A 59 3.52 1.40 -10.64
C ASP A 59 4.02 0.78 -9.34
N LEU A 60 4.00 -0.55 -9.24
CA LEU A 60 4.52 -1.23 -8.05
C LEU A 60 6.00 -0.90 -7.81
N CYS A 61 6.77 -0.73 -8.88
CA CYS A 61 8.21 -0.49 -8.82
C CYS A 61 8.57 0.94 -8.42
N ASP A 62 7.61 1.86 -8.41
CA ASP A 62 7.79 3.19 -7.82
C ASP A 62 7.69 3.12 -6.27
N GLU A 63 6.96 2.12 -5.76
CA GLU A 63 6.65 1.97 -4.33
C GLU A 63 7.46 0.85 -3.64
N THR A 64 8.18 0.02 -4.41
CA THR A 64 9.12 -1.01 -3.93
C THR A 64 10.26 -1.22 -4.93
N SER A 65 11.38 -1.81 -4.50
CA SER A 65 12.47 -2.18 -5.41
C SER A 65 12.09 -3.36 -6.30
N CYS A 66 12.18 -3.18 -7.62
CA CYS A 66 11.97 -4.24 -8.61
C CYS A 66 13.29 -4.72 -9.25
N PRO A 67 13.37 -5.99 -9.69
CA PRO A 67 12.37 -7.04 -9.47
C PRO A 67 12.32 -7.47 -7.99
N VAL A 68 11.12 -7.72 -7.47
CA VAL A 68 10.94 -8.28 -6.13
C VAL A 68 11.32 -9.75 -6.18
N SER A 69 12.34 -10.13 -5.40
CA SER A 69 12.76 -11.52 -5.25
C SER A 69 11.83 -12.28 -4.30
N THR A 70 11.88 -13.61 -4.35
CA THR A 70 11.17 -14.45 -3.36
C THR A 70 11.62 -14.11 -1.94
N GLY A 71 10.66 -14.04 -1.01
CA GLY A 71 10.89 -13.65 0.37
C GLY A 71 10.21 -12.33 0.72
N ASP A 72 10.76 -11.66 1.72
CA ASP A 72 10.16 -10.46 2.31
C ASP A 72 10.53 -9.19 1.54
N PHE A 73 9.57 -8.29 1.41
CA PHE A 73 9.72 -6.98 0.80
C PHE A 73 8.78 -5.96 1.45
N VAL A 74 9.01 -4.68 1.17
CA VAL A 74 8.21 -3.58 1.70
C VAL A 74 7.71 -2.72 0.54
N VAL A 75 6.40 -2.47 0.53
CA VAL A 75 5.78 -1.43 -0.31
C VAL A 75 5.61 -0.18 0.56
N SER A 76 6.15 0.96 0.12
CA SER A 76 6.22 2.19 0.91
C SER A 76 5.55 3.37 0.22
N HIS A 77 4.26 3.56 0.47
CA HIS A 77 3.46 4.63 -0.14
C HIS A 77 3.40 5.87 0.75
N SER A 78 3.68 7.05 0.19
CA SER A 78 3.56 8.33 0.91
C SER A 78 2.58 9.28 0.24
N GLN A 79 1.65 9.84 1.02
CA GLN A 79 0.70 10.82 0.50
C GLN A 79 0.31 11.87 1.55
N VAL A 80 -0.07 13.06 1.08
CA VAL A 80 -0.68 14.08 1.95
C VAL A 80 -2.18 13.80 2.03
N LEU A 81 -2.66 13.48 3.23
CA LEU A 81 -4.09 13.26 3.44
C LEU A 81 -4.85 14.59 3.54
N PRO A 82 -6.12 14.65 3.08
CA PRO A 82 -6.93 15.86 3.17
C PRO A 82 -6.98 16.42 4.59
N GLY A 83 -6.92 17.76 4.70
CA GLY A 83 -7.12 18.45 5.98
C GLY A 83 -8.51 18.22 6.58
N TYR A 84 -9.50 18.01 5.71
CA TYR A 84 -10.90 17.77 6.04
C TYR A 84 -11.37 16.51 5.32
N THR A 85 -11.80 15.52 6.10
CA THR A 85 -12.43 14.28 5.64
C THR A 85 -13.90 14.30 6.05
N PRO A 86 -14.83 13.75 5.24
CA PRO A 86 -16.26 13.69 5.54
C PRO A 86 -16.62 13.02 6.87
#